data_AF-A0A7I4YAM2-F1
#
_entry.id   AF-A0A7I4YAM2-F1
#
_cell.length_a   1.000
_cell.length_b   1.000
_cell.length_c   1.000
_cell.angle_alpha   90.00
_cell.angle_beta   90.00
_cell.angle_gamma   90.00
#
_symmetry.space_group_name_H-M   'P 1'
#
loop_
_entity.id
_entity.type
_entity.pdbx_description
1 polymer ?
#
loop_
_entity_poly.entity_id
_entity_poly.type
_entity_poly.pdbx_seq_one_letter_code
_entity_poly.pdbx_strand_id
1 'polypeptide(L)'
;MPKDKRKDEPNTELDHVDRNLTSLNGIPRLFEMTYLTRLTLSHNKLTTIPPNIADLENLQVLTLWNNLIEELSSSISSLSKLRILNVGMNRLSVLPRGFGSFKSLEILDLTYNNLNERSLPGNFFFIETLRALYLGDNDFEMLPGDVMNLRNLQILVMRDNDLLTIPREIGQLTNLKELHIQGNRLTVLPPEVGALDLIGNKQVLRLEHNPWVPSIQEQFDARGAQGVMDFIRSDQYKYFYGRQEVITGPVPPKRNKDRKLSRKQPHQSQCA
;
A
#
# COMPACT_ATOMS: atom_id res chain seq x y z
N MET A 1 35.65 36.96 -5.46
CA MET A 1 35.96 35.52 -5.61
C MET A 1 34.95 34.72 -4.81
N PRO A 2 34.03 33.99 -5.45
CA PRO A 2 33.25 32.97 -4.74
C PRO A 2 34.13 31.74 -4.55
N LYS A 3 34.18 31.22 -3.32
CA LYS A 3 34.87 29.97 -3.00
C LYS A 3 34.12 28.82 -3.67
N ASP A 4 34.75 28.24 -4.67
CA ASP A 4 34.44 26.93 -5.23
C ASP A 4 34.49 25.88 -4.11
N LYS A 5 33.34 25.31 -3.77
CA LYS A 5 33.13 24.11 -2.93
C LYS A 5 31.93 23.43 -3.61
N ARG A 6 31.95 22.19 -4.10
CA ARG A 6 32.78 21.00 -3.84
C ARG A 6 32.82 20.17 -5.12
N LYS A 7 34.00 19.72 -5.55
CA LYS A 7 34.16 18.82 -6.71
C LYS A 7 34.36 17.34 -6.35
N ASP A 8 34.30 16.99 -5.06
CA ASP A 8 34.72 15.66 -4.56
C ASP A 8 33.73 14.99 -3.57
N GLU A 9 32.44 15.37 -3.55
CA GLU A 9 31.46 14.57 -2.79
C GLU A 9 30.92 13.43 -3.67
N PRO A 10 31.03 12.15 -3.24
CA PRO A 10 30.51 11.04 -4.02
C PRO A 10 29.01 11.21 -4.20
N ASN A 11 28.53 11.00 -5.43
CA ASN A 11 27.10 11.04 -5.72
C ASN A 11 26.38 10.02 -4.83
N THR A 12 25.52 10.49 -3.94
CA THR A 12 24.78 9.64 -2.98
C THR A 12 23.55 8.99 -3.59
N GLU A 13 23.26 9.26 -4.87
CA GLU A 13 22.12 8.70 -5.58
C GLU A 13 22.58 7.83 -6.75
N LEU A 14 22.06 6.61 -6.83
CA LEU A 14 22.28 5.71 -7.95
C LEU A 14 20.96 5.46 -8.70
N ASP A 15 20.96 5.82 -9.99
CA ASP A 15 19.81 5.63 -10.87
C ASP A 15 20.11 4.61 -11.99
N HIS A 16 19.39 3.50 -11.93
CA HIS A 16 19.44 2.40 -12.87
C HIS A 16 18.03 2.05 -13.38
N VAL A 17 17.28 3.06 -13.81
CA VAL A 17 16.02 2.85 -14.54
C VAL A 17 16.26 2.23 -15.92
N ASP A 18 15.43 1.24 -16.29
CA ASP A 18 15.40 0.62 -17.63
C ASP A 18 16.75 0.08 -18.12
N ARG A 19 17.45 -0.62 -17.22
CA ARG A 19 18.77 -1.22 -17.48
C ARG A 19 18.71 -2.70 -17.82
N ASN A 20 17.50 -3.27 -17.95
CA ASN A 20 17.28 -4.70 -18.14
C ASN A 20 17.93 -5.59 -17.06
N LEU A 21 18.12 -5.06 -15.85
CA LEU A 21 18.75 -5.79 -14.76
C LEU A 21 17.87 -6.95 -14.31
N THR A 22 18.45 -8.14 -14.20
CA THR A 22 17.78 -9.34 -13.66
C THR A 22 18.17 -9.64 -12.22
N SER A 23 19.27 -9.05 -11.73
CA SER A 23 19.76 -9.19 -10.36
C SER A 23 20.55 -7.95 -9.92
N LEU A 24 20.48 -7.61 -8.63
CA LEU A 24 21.32 -6.56 -8.03
C LEU A 24 22.82 -6.91 -8.08
N ASN A 25 23.17 -8.19 -8.14
CA ASN A 25 24.56 -8.64 -8.30
C ASN A 25 25.15 -8.22 -9.66
N GLY A 26 24.30 -7.87 -10.63
CA GLY A 26 24.73 -7.30 -11.91
C GLY A 26 25.23 -5.86 -11.82
N ILE A 27 25.08 -5.19 -10.67
CA ILE A 27 25.59 -3.83 -10.42
C ILE A 27 26.92 -3.98 -9.65
N PRO A 28 28.08 -3.73 -10.29
CA PRO A 28 29.37 -3.91 -9.65
C PRO A 28 29.51 -3.04 -8.40
N ARG A 29 29.96 -3.65 -7.30
CA ARG A 29 30.25 -2.98 -6.02
C ARG A 29 29.05 -2.26 -5.38
N LEU A 30 27.81 -2.54 -5.79
CA LEU A 30 26.62 -1.87 -5.25
C LEU A 30 26.61 -1.86 -3.72
N PHE A 31 26.82 -3.01 -3.10
CA PHE A 31 26.77 -3.17 -1.64
C PHE A 31 27.98 -2.57 -0.90
N GLU A 32 29.03 -2.18 -1.63
CA GLU A 32 30.16 -1.43 -1.08
C GLU A 32 29.87 0.09 -1.03
N MET A 33 28.84 0.56 -1.75
CA MET A 33 28.46 1.97 -1.81
C MET A 33 27.63 2.38 -0.59
N THR A 34 28.18 2.19 0.61
CA THR A 34 27.50 2.44 1.90
C THR A 34 27.10 3.92 2.09
N TYR A 35 27.63 4.84 1.28
CA TYR A 35 27.26 6.25 1.25
C TYR A 35 25.94 6.54 0.50
N LEU A 36 25.37 5.57 -0.22
CA LEU A 36 24.13 5.77 -0.98
C LEU A 36 22.96 6.10 -0.05
N THR A 37 22.23 7.15 -0.41
CA THR A 37 20.99 7.58 0.24
C THR A 37 19.77 7.30 -0.65
N ARG A 38 19.96 7.19 -1.98
CA ARG A 38 18.90 6.85 -2.94
C ARG A 38 19.36 5.79 -3.92
N LEU A 39 18.53 4.76 -4.09
CA LEU A 39 18.72 3.71 -5.09
C LEU A 39 17.42 3.55 -5.89
N THR A 40 17.49 3.90 -7.18
CA THR A 40 16.38 3.79 -8.14
C THR A 40 16.67 2.65 -9.11
N LEU A 41 15.83 1.61 -9.10
CA LEU A 41 15.95 0.39 -9.89
C LEU A 41 14.66 0.07 -10.66
N SER A 42 13.86 1.09 -10.96
CA SER A 42 12.54 0.93 -11.58
C SER A 42 12.64 0.47 -13.05
N HIS A 43 11.60 -0.19 -13.57
CA HIS A 43 11.56 -0.69 -14.95
C HIS A 43 12.68 -1.68 -15.29
N ASN A 44 12.99 -2.62 -14.40
CA ASN A 44 13.94 -3.70 -14.64
C ASN A 44 13.23 -5.07 -14.63
N LYS A 45 14.00 -6.15 -14.56
CA LYS A 45 13.52 -7.54 -14.56
C LYS A 45 13.94 -8.26 -13.28
N LEU A 46 14.10 -7.53 -12.17
CA LEU A 46 14.52 -8.09 -10.89
C LEU A 46 13.44 -9.03 -10.36
N THR A 47 13.83 -10.22 -9.89
CA THR A 47 12.90 -11.23 -9.36
C THR A 47 12.97 -11.39 -7.84
N THR A 48 14.06 -10.95 -7.21
CA THR A 48 14.29 -11.01 -5.76
C THR A 48 15.20 -9.86 -5.34
N ILE A 49 15.18 -9.54 -4.05
CA ILE A 49 16.11 -8.60 -3.41
C ILE A 49 17.02 -9.38 -2.44
N PRO A 50 18.34 -9.44 -2.67
CA PRO A 50 19.24 -10.21 -1.82
C PRO A 50 19.37 -9.60 -0.42
N PRO A 51 19.72 -10.39 0.61
CA PRO A 51 19.91 -9.89 1.99
C PRO A 51 20.93 -8.77 2.12
N ASN A 52 21.97 -8.74 1.28
CA ASN A 52 23.00 -7.70 1.25
C ASN A 52 22.48 -6.30 0.92
N ILE A 53 21.21 -6.15 0.54
CA ILE A 53 20.60 -4.81 0.46
C ILE A 53 20.73 -4.05 1.79
N ALA A 54 20.76 -4.78 2.92
CA ALA A 54 20.94 -4.24 4.26
C ALA A 54 22.30 -3.54 4.47
N ASP A 55 23.30 -3.84 3.64
CA ASP A 55 24.64 -3.24 3.72
C ASP A 55 24.61 -1.76 3.29
N LEU A 56 23.54 -1.31 2.63
CA LEU A 56 23.31 0.11 2.28
C LEU A 56 22.77 0.89 3.48
N GLU A 57 23.55 0.97 4.56
CA GLU A 57 23.14 1.50 5.87
C GLU A 57 22.64 2.96 5.85
N ASN A 58 23.04 3.75 4.84
CA ASN A 58 22.62 5.14 4.68
C ASN A 58 21.39 5.32 3.77
N LEU A 59 20.83 4.24 3.24
CA LEU A 59 19.75 4.30 2.26
C LEU A 59 18.47 4.86 2.89
N GLN A 60 17.95 5.90 2.26
CA GLN A 60 16.72 6.61 2.66
C GLN A 60 15.58 6.36 1.68
N VAL A 61 15.89 6.17 0.40
CA VAL A 61 14.91 5.90 -0.65
C VAL A 61 15.32 4.72 -1.50
N LEU A 62 14.44 3.73 -1.57
CA LEU A 62 14.58 2.56 -2.45
C LEU A 62 13.36 2.46 -3.35
N THR A 63 13.56 2.56 -4.66
CA THR A 63 12.49 2.40 -5.65
C THR A 63 12.75 1.20 -6.55
N LEU A 64 11.81 0.27 -6.54
CA LEU A 64 11.82 -1.00 -7.26
C LEU A 64 10.57 -1.13 -8.15
N TRP A 65 9.95 0.00 -8.50
CA TRP A 65 8.70 0.04 -9.25
C TRP A 65 8.82 -0.68 -10.60
N ASN A 66 7.81 -1.45 -10.99
CA ASN A 66 7.76 -2.14 -12.27
C ASN A 66 8.96 -3.07 -12.47
N ASN A 67 9.01 -4.12 -11.66
CA ASN A 67 9.94 -5.24 -11.74
C ASN A 67 9.15 -6.56 -11.69
N LEU A 68 9.84 -7.69 -11.50
CA LEU A 68 9.23 -9.02 -11.42
C LEU A 68 9.40 -9.63 -10.02
N ILE A 69 9.54 -8.79 -8.98
CA ILE A 69 9.93 -9.24 -7.64
C ILE A 69 8.83 -10.10 -7.03
N GLU A 70 9.17 -11.34 -6.69
CA GLU A 70 8.25 -12.31 -6.07
C GLU A 70 8.39 -12.32 -4.55
N GLU A 71 9.58 -12.00 -4.04
CA GLU A 71 9.92 -11.98 -2.63
C GLU A 71 10.85 -10.81 -2.26
N LEU A 72 10.65 -10.29 -1.05
CA LEU A 72 11.60 -9.38 -0.41
C LEU A 72 12.38 -10.16 0.65
N SER A 73 13.69 -9.92 0.76
CA SER A 73 14.48 -10.45 1.88
C SER A 73 13.98 -9.90 3.21
N SER A 74 14.00 -10.73 4.26
CA SER A 74 13.71 -10.29 5.63
C SER A 74 14.64 -9.19 6.13
N SER A 75 15.85 -9.06 5.56
CA SER A 75 16.80 -8.01 5.93
C SER A 75 16.40 -6.63 5.44
N ILE A 76 15.39 -6.49 4.57
CA ILE A 76 14.98 -5.16 4.08
C ILE A 76 14.55 -4.22 5.23
N SER A 77 13.95 -4.77 6.29
CA SER A 77 13.50 -3.99 7.46
C SER A 77 14.65 -3.57 8.39
N SER A 78 15.89 -4.05 8.17
CA SER A 78 17.05 -3.60 8.93
C SER A 78 17.63 -2.28 8.43
N LEU A 79 17.17 -1.77 7.28
CA LEU A 79 17.55 -0.47 6.73
C LEU A 79 17.03 0.67 7.63
N SER A 80 17.81 1.02 8.65
CA SER A 80 17.38 1.89 9.75
C SER A 80 17.05 3.32 9.33
N LYS A 81 17.59 3.80 8.21
CA LYS A 81 17.36 5.14 7.67
C LYS A 81 16.36 5.17 6.51
N LEU A 82 15.81 4.03 6.10
CA LEU A 82 14.89 3.96 4.98
C LEU A 82 13.56 4.66 5.33
N ARG A 83 13.23 5.68 4.55
CA ARG A 83 12.02 6.51 4.70
C ARG A 83 10.99 6.22 3.62
N ILE A 84 11.44 5.87 2.42
CA ILE A 84 10.57 5.59 1.27
C ILE A 84 10.95 4.24 0.68
N LEU A 85 10.00 3.32 0.69
CA LEU A 85 10.09 2.04 -0.01
C LEU A 85 8.98 1.97 -1.04
N ASN A 86 9.35 1.98 -2.32
CA ASN A 86 8.43 1.73 -3.41
C ASN A 86 8.75 0.38 -4.06
N VAL A 87 7.82 -0.58 -3.94
CA VAL A 87 7.86 -1.90 -4.58
C VAL A 87 6.58 -2.15 -5.39
N GLY A 88 5.94 -1.08 -5.86
CA GLY A 88 4.73 -1.18 -6.66
C GLY A 88 4.97 -1.83 -8.03
N MET A 89 3.93 -2.39 -8.63
CA MET A 89 3.98 -3.08 -9.91
C MET A 89 5.04 -4.21 -9.92
N ASN A 90 4.91 -5.14 -8.98
CA ASN A 90 5.75 -6.32 -8.83
C ASN A 90 4.86 -7.59 -8.76
N ARG A 91 5.38 -8.70 -8.24
CA ARG A 91 4.68 -9.99 -8.16
C ARG A 91 4.53 -10.50 -6.72
N LEU A 92 4.71 -9.63 -5.73
CA LEU A 92 4.72 -10.00 -4.31
C LEU A 92 3.40 -10.66 -3.92
N SER A 93 3.48 -11.87 -3.35
CA SER A 93 2.34 -12.58 -2.79
C SER A 93 2.40 -12.71 -1.27
N VAL A 94 3.55 -12.37 -0.66
CA VAL A 94 3.80 -12.39 0.78
C VAL A 94 4.86 -11.37 1.14
N LEU A 95 4.76 -10.77 2.32
CA LEU A 95 5.83 -9.96 2.92
C LEU A 95 6.61 -10.80 3.94
N PRO A 96 7.94 -10.62 4.04
CA PRO A 96 8.78 -11.46 4.89
C PRO A 96 8.46 -11.26 6.38
N ARG A 97 8.79 -12.26 7.21
CA ARG A 97 8.72 -12.11 8.67
C ARG A 97 9.59 -10.94 9.12
N GLY A 98 9.10 -10.18 10.10
CA GLY A 98 9.82 -9.00 10.60
C GLY A 98 9.72 -7.77 9.68
N PHE A 99 8.89 -7.80 8.63
CA PHE A 99 8.69 -6.62 7.77
C PHE A 99 8.23 -5.39 8.55
N GLY A 100 7.47 -5.57 9.63
CA GLY A 100 7.03 -4.48 10.52
C GLY A 100 8.13 -3.79 11.34
N SER A 101 9.40 -4.20 11.24
CA SER A 101 10.49 -3.72 12.10
C SER A 101 11.20 -2.46 11.59
N PHE A 102 10.67 -1.79 10.54
CA PHE A 102 11.26 -0.57 10.02
C PHE A 102 11.27 0.56 11.07
N LYS A 103 12.44 1.16 11.29
CA LYS A 103 12.62 2.22 12.30
C LYS A 103 12.18 3.61 11.83
N SER A 104 12.24 3.87 10.52
CA SER A 104 12.09 5.23 9.96
C SER A 104 11.17 5.29 8.73
N LEU A 105 10.47 4.21 8.38
CA LEU A 105 9.72 4.12 7.13
C LEU A 105 8.45 4.97 7.19
N GLU A 106 8.39 6.00 6.34
CA GLU A 106 7.27 6.95 6.28
C GLU A 106 6.31 6.65 5.12
N ILE A 107 6.85 6.16 4.00
CA ILE A 107 6.09 5.91 2.78
C ILE A 107 6.36 4.48 2.30
N LEU A 108 5.29 3.70 2.20
CA LEU A 108 5.32 2.35 1.68
C LEU A 108 4.33 2.22 0.52
N ASP A 109 4.86 1.94 -0.67
CA ASP A 109 4.05 1.66 -1.86
C ASP A 109 4.19 0.19 -2.28
N LEU A 110 3.08 -0.53 -2.13
CA LEU A 110 2.88 -1.93 -2.48
C LEU A 110 1.81 -2.08 -3.57
N THR A 111 1.43 -0.98 -4.24
CA THR A 111 0.38 -0.96 -5.26
C THR A 111 0.67 -1.96 -6.38
N TYR A 112 -0.36 -2.62 -6.93
CA TYR A 112 -0.20 -3.54 -8.06
C TYR A 112 0.75 -4.71 -7.73
N ASN A 113 0.40 -5.46 -6.68
CA ASN A 113 1.03 -6.73 -6.32
C ASN A 113 -0.04 -7.82 -6.19
N ASN A 114 0.26 -8.95 -5.59
CA ASN A 114 -0.65 -10.09 -5.39
C ASN A 114 -0.91 -10.33 -3.89
N LEU A 115 -0.92 -9.27 -3.08
CA LEU A 115 -1.04 -9.35 -1.63
C LEU A 115 -2.51 -9.45 -1.20
N ASN A 116 -2.75 -10.14 -0.10
CA ASN A 116 -4.02 -10.16 0.62
C ASN A 116 -3.75 -10.03 2.14
N GLU A 117 -4.81 -10.10 2.96
CA GLU A 117 -4.69 -9.97 4.41
C GLU A 117 -3.75 -11.01 5.06
N ARG A 118 -3.61 -12.21 4.47
CA ARG A 118 -2.70 -13.27 4.96
C ARG A 118 -1.26 -13.08 4.51
N SER A 119 -1.03 -12.22 3.52
CA SER A 119 0.29 -11.87 3.01
C SER A 119 1.06 -10.95 3.97
N LEU A 120 0.37 -10.29 4.91
CA LEU A 120 0.95 -9.37 5.88
C LEU A 120 1.45 -10.15 7.12
N PRO A 121 2.70 -9.97 7.57
CA PRO A 121 3.16 -10.58 8.81
C PRO A 121 2.48 -9.94 10.03
N GLY A 122 2.39 -10.66 11.15
CA GLY A 122 1.68 -10.19 12.35
C GLY A 122 2.18 -8.86 12.93
N ASN A 123 3.44 -8.48 12.67
CA ASN A 123 3.99 -7.20 13.11
C ASN A 123 3.84 -6.07 12.07
N PHE A 124 3.17 -6.28 10.92
CA PHE A 124 3.08 -5.30 9.83
C PHE A 124 2.56 -3.94 10.31
N PHE A 125 1.57 -3.93 11.19
CA PHE A 125 0.97 -2.69 11.71
C PHE A 125 1.77 -2.05 12.86
N PHE A 126 2.98 -2.54 13.17
CA PHE A 126 3.88 -1.94 14.18
C PHE A 126 4.80 -0.86 13.58
N ILE A 127 4.69 -0.58 12.28
CA ILE A 127 5.44 0.50 11.63
C ILE A 127 4.79 1.85 11.96
N GLU A 128 4.91 2.28 13.21
CA GLU A 128 4.27 3.50 13.72
C GLU A 128 4.73 4.77 13.00
N THR A 129 5.86 4.71 12.28
CA THR A 129 6.41 5.83 11.49
C THR A 129 5.68 6.07 10.17
N LEU A 130 4.84 5.13 9.69
CA LEU A 130 4.15 5.26 8.43
C LEU A 130 3.21 6.47 8.39
N ARG A 131 3.30 7.22 7.30
CA ARG A 131 2.45 8.37 6.96
C ARG A 131 1.65 8.12 5.70
N ALA A 132 2.17 7.33 4.76
CA ALA A 132 1.45 6.95 3.56
C ALA A 132 1.63 5.45 3.26
N LEU A 133 0.50 4.76 3.11
CA LEU A 133 0.43 3.33 2.79
C LEU A 133 -0.41 3.13 1.54
N TYR A 134 0.22 2.61 0.48
CA TYR A 134 -0.45 2.29 -0.77
C TYR A 134 -0.52 0.77 -0.96
N LEU A 135 -1.73 0.24 -0.94
CA LEU A 135 -2.09 -1.17 -1.14
C LEU A 135 -3.06 -1.32 -2.31
N GLY A 136 -3.21 -0.30 -3.16
CA GLY A 136 -4.15 -0.33 -4.27
C GLY A 136 -3.84 -1.46 -5.27
N ASP A 137 -4.86 -1.97 -5.97
CA ASP A 137 -4.68 -3.03 -6.96
C ASP A 137 -3.96 -4.25 -6.34
N ASN A 138 -4.54 -4.86 -5.31
CA ASN A 138 -4.10 -6.11 -4.68
C ASN A 138 -5.33 -7.05 -4.54
N ASP A 139 -5.32 -8.04 -3.65
CA ASP A 139 -6.40 -9.02 -3.47
C ASP A 139 -6.96 -9.02 -2.04
N PHE A 140 -6.92 -7.87 -1.35
CA PHE A 140 -7.47 -7.75 0.01
C PHE A 140 -9.00 -7.87 -0.02
N GLU A 141 -9.55 -8.81 0.75
CA GLU A 141 -10.99 -8.86 1.04
C GLU A 141 -11.35 -8.19 2.36
N MET A 142 -10.36 -8.04 3.24
CA MET A 142 -10.48 -7.32 4.50
C MET A 142 -9.21 -6.56 4.84
N LEU A 143 -9.36 -5.44 5.54
CA LEU A 143 -8.27 -4.77 6.24
C LEU A 143 -8.33 -5.18 7.72
N PRO A 144 -7.25 -5.75 8.28
CA PRO A 144 -7.20 -6.08 9.72
C PRO A 144 -7.43 -4.85 10.61
N GLY A 145 -8.12 -5.05 11.73
CA GLY A 145 -8.39 -3.99 12.72
C GLY A 145 -7.12 -3.38 13.33
N ASP A 146 -6.01 -4.14 13.33
CA ASP A 146 -4.68 -3.67 13.77
C ASP A 146 -4.18 -2.43 13.00
N VAL A 147 -4.82 -2.04 11.89
CA VAL A 147 -4.56 -0.78 11.21
C VAL A 147 -4.58 0.43 12.15
N MET A 148 -5.38 0.40 13.23
CA MET A 148 -5.40 1.46 14.27
C MET A 148 -4.03 1.76 14.89
N ASN A 149 -3.07 0.83 14.82
CA ASN A 149 -1.73 1.02 15.34
C ASN A 149 -0.88 1.97 14.48
N LEU A 150 -1.27 2.22 13.21
CA LEU A 150 -0.61 3.17 12.32
C LEU A 150 -1.04 4.62 12.63
N ARG A 151 -0.81 5.08 13.86
CA ARG A 151 -1.34 6.34 14.41
C ARG A 151 -0.89 7.60 13.66
N ASN A 152 0.24 7.54 12.95
CA ASN A 152 0.75 8.66 12.15
C ASN A 152 0.28 8.64 10.69
N LEU A 153 -0.54 7.66 10.29
CA LEU A 153 -0.98 7.48 8.92
C LEU A 153 -1.87 8.65 8.49
N GLN A 154 -1.52 9.25 7.35
CA GLN A 154 -2.22 10.37 6.73
C GLN A 154 -2.88 9.96 5.41
N ILE A 155 -2.30 8.99 4.70
CA ILE A 155 -2.79 8.52 3.40
C ILE A 155 -2.91 7.00 3.45
N LEU A 156 -4.11 6.50 3.20
CA LEU A 156 -4.39 5.08 3.03
C LEU A 156 -5.07 4.83 1.68
N VAL A 157 -4.38 4.12 0.80
CA VAL A 157 -4.89 3.76 -0.52
C VAL A 157 -5.12 2.26 -0.63
N MET A 158 -6.38 1.86 -0.76
CA MET A 158 -6.80 0.46 -0.97
C MET A 158 -7.76 0.31 -2.15
N ARG A 159 -7.70 1.23 -3.12
CA ARG A 159 -8.49 1.16 -4.34
C ARG A 159 -8.29 -0.15 -5.10
N ASP A 160 -9.28 -0.58 -5.89
CA ASP A 160 -9.16 -1.73 -6.80
C ASP A 160 -8.74 -3.05 -6.10
N ASN A 161 -9.15 -3.23 -4.84
CA ASN A 161 -9.05 -4.49 -4.10
C ASN A 161 -10.38 -5.28 -4.22
N ASP A 162 -10.66 -6.20 -3.30
CA ASP A 162 -11.91 -6.96 -3.24
C ASP A 162 -12.59 -6.80 -1.87
N LEU A 163 -12.38 -5.64 -1.22
CA LEU A 163 -12.80 -5.40 0.16
C LEU A 163 -14.31 -5.55 0.32
N LEU A 164 -14.71 -6.36 1.29
CA LEU A 164 -16.11 -6.56 1.68
C LEU A 164 -16.53 -5.64 2.82
N THR A 165 -15.57 -5.25 3.66
CA THR A 165 -15.80 -4.36 4.80
C THR A 165 -14.54 -3.55 5.11
N ILE A 166 -14.74 -2.44 5.81
CA ILE A 166 -13.68 -1.67 6.46
C ILE A 166 -13.80 -1.91 7.97
N PRO A 167 -12.71 -2.18 8.70
CA PRO A 167 -12.75 -2.37 10.14
C PRO A 167 -13.20 -1.09 10.86
N ARG A 168 -13.94 -1.22 11.96
CA ARG A 168 -14.41 -0.07 12.77
C ARG A 168 -13.24 0.70 13.36
N GLU A 169 -12.15 0.00 13.62
CA GLU A 169 -10.87 0.50 14.12
C GLU A 169 -10.26 1.60 13.23
N ILE A 170 -10.66 1.71 11.95
CA ILE A 170 -10.20 2.79 11.08
C ILE A 170 -10.55 4.18 11.63
N GLY A 171 -11.63 4.30 12.40
CA GLY A 171 -12.03 5.55 13.05
C GLY A 171 -11.01 6.08 14.07
N GLN A 172 -10.04 5.26 14.47
CA GLN A 172 -8.96 5.66 15.38
C GLN A 172 -7.79 6.35 14.67
N LEU A 173 -7.75 6.34 13.33
CA LEU A 173 -6.73 7.00 12.52
C LEU A 173 -7.00 8.51 12.41
N THR A 174 -6.95 9.22 13.52
CA THR A 174 -7.32 10.66 13.60
C THR A 174 -6.43 11.59 12.78
N ASN A 175 -5.25 11.12 12.35
CA ASN A 175 -4.35 11.84 11.44
C ASN A 175 -4.63 11.59 9.95
N LEU A 176 -5.56 10.68 9.62
CA LEU A 176 -5.88 10.32 8.24
C LEU A 176 -6.55 11.50 7.52
N LYS A 177 -6.02 11.84 6.36
CA LYS A 177 -6.48 12.92 5.48
C LYS A 177 -6.98 12.40 4.15
N GLU A 178 -6.43 11.29 3.69
CA GLU A 178 -6.77 10.69 2.41
C GLU A 178 -7.10 9.21 2.58
N LEU A 179 -8.32 8.84 2.16
CA LEU A 179 -8.79 7.47 2.14
C LEU A 179 -9.33 7.13 0.76
N HIS A 180 -8.68 6.18 0.10
CA HIS A 180 -9.06 5.71 -1.23
C HIS A 180 -9.52 4.27 -1.17
N ILE A 181 -10.84 4.05 -1.29
CA ILE A 181 -11.47 2.72 -1.23
C ILE A 181 -12.37 2.46 -2.45
N GLN A 182 -12.21 3.24 -3.52
CA GLN A 182 -12.94 3.05 -4.77
C GLN A 182 -12.59 1.72 -5.45
N GLY A 183 -13.54 1.14 -6.20
CA GLY A 183 -13.29 -0.10 -6.95
C GLY A 183 -13.19 -1.35 -6.07
N ASN A 184 -13.96 -1.40 -4.98
CA ASN A 184 -14.04 -2.54 -4.06
C ASN A 184 -15.45 -3.16 -4.10
N ARG A 185 -15.74 -4.04 -3.13
CA ARG A 185 -17.01 -4.77 -2.99
C ARG A 185 -17.77 -4.31 -1.74
N LEU A 186 -17.56 -3.05 -1.33
CA LEU A 186 -18.18 -2.49 -0.14
C LEU A 186 -19.65 -2.18 -0.41
N THR A 187 -20.51 -2.69 0.46
CA THR A 187 -21.96 -2.40 0.42
C THR A 187 -22.37 -1.37 1.45
N VAL A 188 -21.61 -1.29 2.55
CA VAL A 188 -21.80 -0.37 3.68
C VAL A 188 -20.46 0.10 4.25
N LEU A 189 -20.49 1.19 5.02
CA LEU A 189 -19.34 1.68 5.79
C LEU A 189 -19.63 1.61 7.30
N PRO A 190 -18.66 1.26 8.15
CA PRO A 190 -18.84 1.39 9.60
C PRO A 190 -19.05 2.86 9.98
N PRO A 191 -19.99 3.19 10.90
CA PRO A 191 -20.21 4.57 11.36
C PRO A 191 -18.95 5.26 11.90
N GLU A 192 -17.98 4.49 12.38
CA GLU A 192 -16.68 4.95 12.86
C GLU A 192 -15.86 5.67 11.78
N VAL A 193 -16.07 5.39 10.49
CA VAL A 193 -15.50 6.21 9.39
C VAL A 193 -15.98 7.66 9.49
N GLY A 194 -17.22 7.87 9.95
CA GLY A 194 -17.79 9.20 10.16
C GLY A 194 -17.07 10.04 11.22
N ALA A 195 -16.26 9.43 12.09
CA ALA A 195 -15.43 10.12 13.07
C ALA A 195 -14.18 10.77 12.47
N LEU A 196 -13.80 10.38 11.25
CA LEU A 196 -12.67 10.94 10.53
C LEU A 196 -13.05 12.26 9.84
N ASP A 197 -12.11 13.21 9.82
CA ASP A 197 -12.22 14.42 9.01
C ASP A 197 -11.68 14.15 7.60
N LEU A 198 -12.57 13.77 6.67
CA LEU A 198 -12.22 13.36 5.31
C LEU A 198 -12.89 14.20 4.21
N ILE A 199 -13.59 15.29 4.55
CA ILE A 199 -14.39 16.08 3.59
C ILE A 199 -13.97 17.57 3.49
N GLY A 200 -12.94 17.99 4.22
CA GLY A 200 -12.39 19.34 4.07
C GLY A 200 -11.58 19.56 2.78
N ASN A 201 -11.17 20.81 2.54
CA ASN A 201 -10.44 21.23 1.34
C ASN A 201 -9.05 20.60 1.15
N LYS A 202 -8.50 19.97 2.19
CA LYS A 202 -7.18 19.29 2.18
C LYS A 202 -7.32 17.79 2.41
N GLN A 203 -8.55 17.28 2.33
CA GLN A 203 -8.91 15.91 2.60
C GLN A 203 -9.44 15.26 1.33
N VAL A 204 -9.26 13.96 1.19
CA VAL A 204 -9.71 13.20 0.03
C VAL A 204 -10.39 11.92 0.49
N LEU A 205 -11.66 11.75 0.11
CA LEU A 205 -12.39 10.51 0.26
C LEU A 205 -12.88 10.01 -1.10
N ARG A 206 -12.39 8.85 -1.53
CA ARG A 206 -12.80 8.19 -2.79
C ARG A 206 -13.60 6.93 -2.48
N LEU A 207 -14.85 6.90 -2.92
CA LEU A 207 -15.86 5.87 -2.65
C LEU A 207 -16.43 5.23 -3.92
N GLU A 208 -16.03 5.74 -5.09
CA GLU A 208 -16.58 5.40 -6.39
C GLU A 208 -16.49 3.88 -6.67
N HIS A 209 -17.32 3.37 -7.57
CA HIS A 209 -17.23 1.97 -8.03
C HIS A 209 -17.28 0.93 -6.89
N ASN A 210 -18.22 1.10 -5.96
CA ASN A 210 -18.56 0.10 -4.95
C ASN A 210 -20.06 -0.23 -5.08
N PRO A 211 -20.48 -1.48 -4.81
CA PRO A 211 -21.87 -1.90 -4.85
C PRO A 211 -22.63 -1.45 -3.59
N TRP A 212 -22.68 -0.13 -3.35
CA TRP A 212 -23.35 0.45 -2.19
C TRP A 212 -24.81 0.03 -2.11
N VAL A 213 -25.31 -0.18 -0.90
CA VAL A 213 -26.77 -0.34 -0.69
C VAL A 213 -27.50 0.91 -1.19
N PRO A 214 -28.77 0.81 -1.64
CA PRO A 214 -29.50 1.93 -2.24
C PRO A 214 -29.48 3.21 -1.39
N SER A 215 -29.59 3.06 -0.07
CA SER A 215 -29.57 4.20 0.86
C SER A 215 -28.22 4.93 0.93
N ILE A 216 -27.09 4.27 0.69
CA ILE A 216 -25.78 4.94 0.59
C ILE A 216 -25.60 5.50 -0.82
N GLN A 217 -26.01 4.74 -1.85
CA GLN A 217 -25.88 5.15 -3.25
C GLN A 217 -26.65 6.45 -3.51
N GLU A 218 -27.87 6.59 -2.99
CA GLU A 218 -28.67 7.82 -3.12
C GLU A 218 -27.94 9.05 -2.53
N GLN A 219 -27.29 8.88 -1.38
CA GLN A 219 -26.53 9.96 -0.73
C GLN A 219 -25.27 10.31 -1.52
N PHE A 220 -24.60 9.30 -2.07
CA PHE A 220 -23.45 9.48 -2.94
C PHE A 220 -23.83 10.18 -4.25
N ASP A 221 -24.94 9.81 -4.88
CA ASP A 221 -25.42 10.45 -6.12
C ASP A 221 -25.84 11.90 -5.88
N ALA A 222 -26.44 12.19 -4.72
CA ALA A 222 -26.90 13.53 -4.37
C ALA A 222 -25.76 14.51 -4.04
N ARG A 223 -24.76 14.09 -3.24
CA ARG A 223 -23.74 14.99 -2.67
C ARG A 223 -22.33 14.39 -2.64
N GLY A 224 -22.08 13.32 -3.39
CA GLY A 224 -20.79 12.63 -3.40
C GLY A 224 -20.39 12.10 -2.03
N ALA A 225 -19.09 12.12 -1.75
CA ALA A 225 -18.53 11.66 -0.48
C ALA A 225 -19.08 12.42 0.74
N GLN A 226 -19.44 13.70 0.59
CA GLN A 226 -20.04 14.48 1.67
C GLN A 226 -21.41 13.92 2.09
N GLY A 227 -22.26 13.57 1.13
CA GLY A 227 -23.58 13.00 1.41
C GLY A 227 -23.48 11.69 2.18
N VAL A 228 -22.56 10.81 1.74
CA VAL A 228 -22.28 9.56 2.45
C VAL A 228 -21.80 9.82 3.88
N MET A 229 -20.85 10.74 4.07
CA MET A 229 -20.33 11.06 5.40
C MET A 229 -21.40 11.63 6.34
N ASP A 230 -22.27 12.51 5.84
CA ASP A 230 -23.38 13.06 6.62
C ASP A 230 -24.37 11.94 7.01
N PHE A 231 -24.67 11.04 6.08
CA PHE A 231 -25.56 9.91 6.31
C PHE A 231 -25.01 8.95 7.35
N ILE A 232 -23.75 8.51 7.25
CA ILE A 232 -23.17 7.54 8.18
C ILE A 232 -22.99 8.09 9.60
N ARG A 233 -22.93 9.42 9.76
CA ARG A 233 -22.92 10.09 11.06
C ARG A 233 -24.30 10.14 11.73
N SER A 234 -25.39 9.99 10.97
CA SER A 234 -26.75 10.04 11.49
C SER A 234 -27.05 8.87 12.44
N ASP A 235 -27.90 9.12 13.43
CA ASP A 235 -28.37 8.07 14.34
C ASP A 235 -29.24 7.03 13.63
N GLN A 236 -29.93 7.45 12.56
CA GLN A 236 -30.66 6.54 11.68
C GLN A 236 -29.73 5.51 11.04
N TYR A 237 -28.60 5.95 10.49
CA TYR A 237 -27.62 5.02 9.91
C TYR A 237 -26.96 4.15 10.97
N LYS A 238 -26.60 4.70 12.13
CA LYS A 238 -26.03 3.89 13.23
C LYS A 238 -26.98 2.80 13.68
N TYR A 239 -28.27 3.11 13.80
CA TYR A 239 -29.30 2.13 14.14
C TYR A 239 -29.50 1.09 13.03
N PHE A 240 -29.54 1.53 11.76
CA PHE A 240 -29.57 0.64 10.61
C PHE A 240 -28.38 -0.31 10.63
N TYR A 241 -27.15 0.21 10.75
CA TYR A 241 -25.89 -0.53 10.82
C TYR A 241 -25.82 -1.50 12.01
N GLY A 242 -26.32 -1.09 13.18
CA GLY A 242 -26.36 -1.93 14.39
C GLY A 242 -27.38 -3.07 14.34
N ARG A 243 -28.39 -2.99 13.47
CA ARG A 243 -29.43 -4.02 13.27
C ARG A 243 -29.12 -5.03 12.16
N GLN A 244 -28.10 -4.77 11.35
CA GLN A 244 -27.64 -5.62 10.25
C GLN A 244 -27.19 -7.00 10.78
N GLU A 245 -27.61 -8.20 10.34
CA GLU A 245 -28.31 -8.75 9.16
C GLU A 245 -27.78 -8.40 7.75
N VAL A 246 -26.95 -7.38 7.53
CA VAL A 246 -26.51 -6.94 6.17
C VAL A 246 -25.31 -7.70 5.62
N ILE A 247 -24.80 -8.68 6.36
CA ILE A 247 -23.91 -9.71 5.80
C ILE A 247 -24.71 -10.82 5.10
N THR A 248 -26.05 -10.86 5.23
CA THR A 248 -26.89 -11.96 4.69
C THR A 248 -27.28 -11.81 3.22
N GLY A 249 -27.01 -10.65 2.60
CA GLY A 249 -27.12 -10.51 1.14
C GLY A 249 -26.05 -11.34 0.43
N PRO A 250 -26.27 -11.73 -0.84
CA PRO A 250 -25.24 -12.42 -1.61
C PRO A 250 -23.98 -11.57 -1.68
N VAL A 251 -22.85 -12.16 -1.30
CA VAL A 251 -21.54 -11.50 -1.35
C VAL A 251 -21.31 -11.04 -2.80
N PRO A 252 -21.07 -9.74 -3.07
CA PRO A 252 -20.82 -9.25 -4.42
C PRO A 252 -19.69 -10.06 -5.07
N PRO A 253 -19.70 -10.41 -6.35
CA PRO A 253 -18.64 -11.25 -6.93
C PRO A 253 -17.27 -10.56 -6.90
N LYS A 254 -16.19 -11.36 -6.87
CA LYS A 254 -14.83 -10.84 -7.05
C LYS A 254 -14.63 -10.28 -8.45
N ARG A 255 -13.77 -9.27 -8.58
CA ARG A 255 -13.34 -8.80 -9.88
C ARG A 255 -12.36 -9.81 -10.50
N ASN A 256 -12.48 -10.09 -11.80
CA ASN A 256 -11.50 -10.93 -12.48
C ASN A 256 -10.15 -10.19 -12.57
N LYS A 257 -9.12 -10.76 -11.94
CA LYS A 257 -7.73 -10.26 -11.92
C LYS A 257 -6.74 -11.21 -12.61
N ASP A 258 -7.22 -12.18 -13.39
CA ASP A 258 -6.40 -13.23 -14.02
C ASP A 258 -5.42 -12.66 -15.06
N ARG A 259 -5.81 -11.55 -15.71
CA ARG A 259 -4.99 -10.87 -16.73
C ARG A 259 -4.02 -9.83 -16.17
N LYS A 260 -3.93 -9.70 -14.85
CA LYS A 260 -3.06 -8.71 -14.20
C LYS A 260 -1.59 -9.05 -14.46
N LEU A 261 -0.78 -8.05 -14.82
CA LEU A 261 0.64 -8.25 -15.19
C LEU A 261 1.49 -8.81 -14.03
N SER A 262 1.06 -8.58 -12.79
CA SER A 262 1.70 -9.14 -11.59
C SER A 262 1.46 -10.64 -11.43
N ARG A 263 0.44 -11.21 -12.07
CA ARG A 263 0.19 -12.66 -12.03
C ARG A 263 1.12 -13.34 -13.01
N LYS A 264 1.68 -14.49 -12.60
CA LYS A 264 2.31 -15.40 -13.56
C LYS A 264 1.22 -15.84 -14.53
N GLN A 265 1.42 -15.60 -15.83
CA GLN A 265 0.56 -16.23 -16.82
C GLN A 265 0.67 -17.75 -16.61
N PRO A 266 -0.45 -18.50 -16.69
CA PRO A 266 -0.34 -19.94 -16.76
C PRO A 266 0.53 -20.24 -17.98
N HIS A 267 1.75 -20.74 -17.75
CA HIS A 267 2.55 -21.27 -18.83
C HIS A 267 1.68 -22.33 -19.53
N GLN A 268 1.51 -22.18 -20.84
CA GLN A 268 1.19 -23.31 -21.70
C GLN A 268 2.13 -24.43 -21.27
N SER A 269 1.58 -25.48 -20.68
CA SER A 269 2.32 -26.70 -20.41
C SER A 269 2.93 -27.14 -21.73
N GLN A 270 4.22 -26.87 -21.91
CA GLN A 270 5.02 -27.57 -22.90
C GLN A 270 5.12 -29.01 -22.39
N CYS A 271 4.14 -29.83 -22.78
CA CYS A 271 4.35 -31.26 -22.87
C CYS A 271 5.13 -31.48 -24.18
N ALA A 272 6.45 -31.56 -24.04
CA ALA A 272 7.30 -32.38 -24.90
C ALA A 272 7.39 -33.77 -24.28
#